data_AF-A0A8S3TR69-F1
#
_entry.id   AF-A0A8S3TR69-F1
#
_cell.length_a   1.000
_cell.length_b   1.000
_cell.length_c   1.000
_cell.angle_alpha   90.00
_cell.angle_beta   90.00
_cell.angle_gamma   90.00
#
_symmetry.space_group_name_H-M   'P 1'
#
loop_
_entity.id
_entity.type
_entity.pdbx_description
1 polymer ?
#
loop_
_entity_poly.entity_id
_entity_poly.type
_entity_poly.pdbx_seq_one_letter_code
_entity_poly.pdbx_strand_id
1 'polypeptide(L)'
;MDYFKTSKCTLNFTENYIFNTLHDDNILAICRALEIICKVITQPYWKEAVNENRNALQMEPIFQLLIQILETAYENPPFLLQNTLQLLPGPTLPLDPVTEILFKPSFSLDAATESFLKRFCIKLMEKSKSLFKDFLPSGKFFEPSDNLMESTKSCPSNNISVERVFGQLDAELKRAPHCSLRTVESKLLYKNNKTAEWLKEKGEIINEAVRNNSKFINFSKLKQKKLHENRLKIIEERKRLKQKERKKKG
;
A
#
# COMPACT_ATOMS: atom_id res chain seq x y z
N MET A 1 20.62 14.82 -26.33
CA MET A 1 21.68 15.65 -25.71
C MET A 1 21.86 17.02 -26.38
N ASP A 2 21.55 17.20 -27.67
CA ASP A 2 21.73 18.50 -28.36
C ASP A 2 20.67 19.58 -28.08
N TYR A 3 19.56 19.22 -27.42
CA TYR A 3 18.46 20.15 -27.15
C TYR A 3 18.88 21.32 -26.24
N PHE A 4 19.67 21.06 -25.20
CA PHE A 4 20.12 22.09 -24.24
C PHE A 4 21.28 22.93 -24.75
N LYS A 5 22.06 22.44 -25.71
CA LYS A 5 23.13 23.22 -26.36
C LYS A 5 22.59 24.18 -27.41
N THR A 6 21.40 23.90 -27.96
CA THR A 6 20.76 24.71 -29.00
C THR A 6 19.71 25.70 -28.47
N SER A 7 19.27 25.56 -27.21
CA SER A 7 18.34 26.52 -26.61
C SER A 7 19.08 27.79 -26.16
N LYS A 8 18.85 28.91 -26.87
CA LYS A 8 19.30 30.27 -26.49
C LYS A 8 18.67 30.83 -25.20
N CYS A 9 17.92 30.02 -24.45
CA CYS A 9 17.36 30.43 -23.15
C CYS A 9 18.40 30.20 -22.07
N THR A 10 18.67 31.23 -21.27
CA THR A 10 19.33 31.07 -19.96
C THR A 10 18.52 30.08 -19.12
N LEU A 11 19.04 28.86 -18.99
CA LEU A 11 18.45 27.83 -18.14
C LEU A 11 18.30 28.40 -16.72
N ASN A 12 17.17 28.12 -16.07
CA ASN A 12 16.98 28.53 -14.69
C ASN A 12 17.98 27.78 -13.76
N PHE A 13 18.15 28.26 -12.53
CA PHE A 13 19.11 27.65 -11.58
C PHE A 13 18.91 26.14 -11.42
N THR A 14 17.67 25.68 -11.36
CA THR A 14 17.31 24.27 -11.20
C THR A 14 17.69 23.45 -12.44
N GLU A 15 17.43 23.96 -13.64
CA GLU A 15 17.78 23.32 -14.91
C GLU A 15 19.30 23.21 -15.08
N ASN A 16 20.05 24.27 -14.74
CA ASN A 16 21.52 24.23 -14.74
C ASN A 16 22.06 23.24 -13.69
N TYR A 17 21.44 23.18 -12.51
CA TYR A 17 21.83 22.22 -11.49
C TYR A 17 21.61 20.78 -11.96
N ILE A 18 20.44 20.48 -12.53
CA ILE A 18 20.14 19.16 -13.11
C ILE A 18 21.12 18.85 -14.25
N PHE A 19 21.37 19.80 -15.15
CA PHE A 19 22.30 19.62 -16.26
C PHE A 19 23.71 19.30 -15.77
N ASN A 20 24.23 20.04 -14.80
CA ASN A 20 25.55 19.78 -14.21
C ASN A 20 25.58 18.45 -13.46
N THR A 21 24.49 18.09 -12.77
CA THR A 21 24.35 16.81 -12.07
C THR A 21 24.37 15.63 -13.05
N LEU A 22 23.81 15.79 -14.25
CA LEU A 22 23.83 14.77 -15.30
C LEU A 22 25.21 14.62 -15.98
N HIS A 23 26.18 15.51 -15.70
CA HIS A 23 27.56 15.37 -16.14
C HIS A 23 28.46 14.69 -15.09
N ASP A 24 27.94 14.43 -13.89
CA ASP A 24 28.67 13.70 -12.86
C ASP A 24 28.51 12.20 -13.08
N ASP A 25 29.62 11.54 -13.45
CA ASP A 25 29.68 10.09 -13.66
C ASP A 25 29.23 9.29 -12.42
N ASN A 26 29.42 9.81 -11.19
CA ASN A 26 28.95 9.14 -9.98
C ASN A 26 27.42 9.15 -9.88
N ILE A 27 26.79 10.27 -10.24
CA ILE A 27 25.33 10.36 -10.23
C ILE A 27 24.74 9.46 -11.30
N LEU A 28 25.34 9.44 -12.50
CA LEU A 28 24.93 8.53 -13.56
C LEU A 28 25.09 7.06 -13.13
N ALA A 29 26.18 6.70 -12.45
CA ALA A 29 26.39 5.36 -11.91
C ALA A 29 25.36 5.00 -10.83
N ILE A 30 25.00 5.93 -9.93
CA ILE A 30 23.94 5.73 -8.93
C ILE A 30 22.60 5.50 -9.61
N CYS A 31 22.21 6.36 -10.55
CA CYS A 31 20.96 6.24 -11.30
C CYS A 31 20.89 4.91 -12.04
N ARG A 32 22.00 4.51 -12.68
CA ARG A 32 22.11 3.21 -13.35
C ARG A 32 21.94 2.04 -12.39
N ALA A 33 22.62 2.05 -11.24
CA ALA A 33 22.50 1.00 -10.24
C ALA A 33 21.06 0.89 -9.70
N LEU A 34 20.41 2.02 -9.42
CA LEU A 34 19.01 2.06 -8.98
C LEU A 34 18.05 1.50 -10.03
N GLU A 35 18.25 1.87 -11.30
CA GLU A 35 17.39 1.40 -12.39
C GLU A 35 17.58 -0.11 -12.65
N ILE A 36 18.80 -0.64 -12.51
CA ILE A 36 19.06 -2.08 -12.59
C ILE A 36 18.28 -2.81 -11.50
N ILE A 37 18.40 -2.36 -10.25
CA ILE A 37 17.63 -2.91 -9.13
C ILE A 37 16.13 -2.79 -9.38
N CYS A 38 15.69 -1.67 -9.96
CA CYS A 38 14.30 -1.44 -10.30
C CYS A 38 13.80 -2.54 -11.24
N LYS A 39 14.46 -2.71 -12.39
CA LYS A 39 14.09 -3.64 -13.45
C LYS A 39 14.22 -5.11 -13.07
N VAL A 40 15.27 -5.46 -12.34
CA VAL A 40 15.64 -6.85 -12.05
C VAL A 40 14.96 -7.39 -10.80
N ILE A 41 14.70 -6.53 -9.81
CA ILE A 41 14.22 -6.93 -8.48
C ILE A 41 12.86 -6.32 -8.18
N THR A 42 12.76 -4.99 -8.08
CA THR A 42 11.55 -4.37 -7.50
C THR A 42 10.34 -4.44 -8.43
N GLN A 43 10.54 -4.28 -9.73
CA GLN A 43 9.47 -4.33 -10.71
C GLN A 43 8.87 -5.75 -10.80
N PRO A 44 9.66 -6.83 -10.99
CA PRO A 44 9.12 -8.19 -10.95
C PRO A 44 8.42 -8.51 -9.63
N TYR A 45 8.97 -8.05 -8.50
CA TYR A 45 8.32 -8.21 -7.20
C TYR A 45 6.90 -7.62 -7.18
N TRP A 46 6.74 -6.35 -7.57
CA TRP A 46 5.46 -5.64 -7.48
C TRP A 46 4.48 -5.99 -8.60
N LYS A 47 4.96 -6.26 -9.81
CA LYS A 47 4.10 -6.49 -10.98
C LYS A 47 3.73 -7.95 -11.18
N GLU A 48 4.61 -8.87 -10.82
CA GLU A 48 4.43 -10.29 -11.10
C GLU A 48 4.13 -11.03 -9.79
N ALA A 49 5.09 -11.08 -8.86
CA ALA A 49 4.93 -11.87 -7.64
C ALA A 49 3.71 -11.45 -6.80
N VAL A 50 3.47 -10.16 -6.62
CA VAL A 50 2.33 -9.64 -5.85
C VAL A 50 0.97 -9.88 -6.54
N ASN A 51 0.93 -9.91 -7.87
CA ASN A 51 -0.31 -10.10 -8.63
C ASN A 51 -0.66 -11.59 -8.80
N GLU A 52 0.35 -12.45 -8.94
CA GLU A 52 0.17 -13.90 -9.06
C GLU A 52 -0.22 -14.53 -7.72
N ASN A 53 0.39 -14.07 -6.63
CA ASN A 53 0.07 -14.55 -5.28
C ASN A 53 -1.10 -13.76 -4.70
N ARG A 54 -2.18 -14.47 -4.36
CA ARG A 54 -3.39 -13.83 -3.80
C ARG A 54 -3.28 -13.58 -2.30
N ASN A 55 -2.42 -14.33 -1.62
CA ASN A 55 -2.31 -14.35 -0.15
C ASN A 55 -0.85 -14.15 0.30
N ALA A 56 -0.65 -13.44 1.41
CA ALA A 56 0.66 -13.08 1.92
C ALA A 56 1.51 -14.29 2.36
N LEU A 57 0.89 -15.37 2.83
CA LEU A 57 1.56 -16.61 3.20
C LEU A 57 2.13 -17.36 1.98
N GLN A 58 1.57 -17.15 0.79
CA GLN A 58 2.11 -17.73 -0.47
C GLN A 58 3.36 -17.00 -0.97
N MET A 59 3.67 -15.82 -0.41
CA MET A 59 4.85 -15.04 -0.79
C MET A 59 6.14 -15.54 -0.16
N GLU A 60 6.07 -16.53 0.75
CA GLU A 60 7.22 -17.07 1.47
C GLU A 60 8.37 -17.51 0.55
N PRO A 61 8.14 -18.32 -0.51
CA PRO A 61 9.19 -18.69 -1.47
C PRO A 61 9.82 -17.48 -2.18
N ILE A 62 9.01 -16.44 -2.46
CA ILE A 62 9.48 -15.21 -3.10
C ILE A 62 10.39 -14.41 -2.17
N PHE A 63 10.07 -14.36 -0.87
CA PHE A 63 10.92 -13.67 0.12
C PHE A 63 12.27 -14.36 0.28
N GLN A 64 12.29 -15.69 0.27
CA GLN A 64 13.55 -16.44 0.28
C GLN A 64 14.39 -16.16 -0.96
N LEU A 65 13.77 -16.26 -2.14
CA LEU A 65 14.44 -16.01 -3.42
C LEU A 65 14.99 -14.58 -3.50
N LEU A 66 14.22 -13.59 -3.04
CA LEU A 66 14.67 -12.20 -2.94
C LEU A 66 15.95 -12.07 -2.12
N ILE A 67 16.01 -12.71 -0.95
CA ILE A 67 17.18 -12.64 -0.07
C ILE A 67 18.37 -13.34 -0.72
N GLN A 68 18.17 -14.53 -1.29
CA GLN A 68 19.22 -15.26 -1.99
C GLN A 68 19.82 -14.47 -3.14
N ILE A 69 18.98 -13.77 -3.91
CA ILE A 69 19.41 -12.92 -5.02
C ILE A 69 20.17 -11.71 -4.52
N LEU A 70 19.71 -11.04 -3.47
CA LEU A 70 20.40 -9.90 -2.90
C LEU A 70 21.76 -10.30 -2.29
N GLU A 71 21.86 -11.49 -1.72
CA GLU A 71 23.11 -12.07 -1.22
C GLU A 71 24.08 -12.38 -2.36
N THR A 72 23.60 -13.07 -3.40
CA THR A 72 24.38 -13.39 -4.61
C THR A 72 24.87 -12.12 -5.30
N ALA A 73 24.01 -11.10 -5.41
CA ALA A 73 24.33 -9.80 -6.00
C ALA A 73 25.32 -8.98 -5.14
N TYR A 74 25.29 -9.14 -3.82
CA TYR A 74 26.25 -8.49 -2.93
C TYR A 74 27.65 -9.12 -3.05
N GLU A 75 27.73 -10.45 -3.17
CA GLU A 75 28.97 -11.18 -3.38
C GLU A 75 29.53 -10.94 -4.79
N ASN A 76 28.67 -10.98 -5.80
CA ASN A 76 29.01 -10.86 -7.21
C ASN A 76 28.12 -9.84 -7.94
N PRO A 77 28.33 -8.53 -7.71
CA PRO A 77 27.58 -7.45 -8.40
C PRO A 77 27.56 -7.52 -9.94
N PRO A 78 28.63 -8.00 -10.62
CA PRO A 78 28.62 -8.11 -12.08
C PRO A 78 27.45 -8.93 -12.66
N PHE A 79 26.89 -9.89 -11.90
CA PHE A 79 25.73 -10.66 -12.36
C PHE A 79 24.47 -9.81 -12.56
N LEU A 80 24.29 -8.76 -11.75
CA LEU A 80 23.22 -7.79 -11.98
C LEU A 80 23.50 -6.91 -13.21
N LEU A 81 24.76 -6.48 -13.41
CA LEU A 81 25.14 -5.68 -14.57
C LEU A 81 25.02 -6.41 -15.90
N GLN A 82 25.21 -7.73 -15.88
CA GLN A 82 25.10 -8.57 -17.07
C GLN A 82 23.67 -9.12 -17.26
N ASN A 83 22.73 -8.74 -16.38
CA ASN A 83 21.36 -9.21 -16.37
C ASN A 83 21.23 -10.75 -16.29
N THR A 84 22.21 -11.42 -15.66
CA THR A 84 22.22 -12.89 -15.51
C THR A 84 21.51 -13.35 -14.24
N LEU A 85 21.28 -12.45 -13.29
CA LEU A 85 20.58 -12.69 -12.04
C LEU A 85 19.27 -11.90 -12.05
N GLN A 86 18.12 -12.56 -11.87
CA GLN A 86 16.78 -11.93 -11.88
C GLN A 86 15.88 -12.51 -10.79
N LEU A 87 14.97 -11.68 -10.23
CA LEU A 87 14.08 -12.10 -9.15
C LEU A 87 13.14 -13.24 -9.54
N LEU A 88 12.56 -13.18 -10.74
CA LEU A 88 11.67 -14.21 -11.26
C LEU A 88 12.24 -14.67 -12.61
N PRO A 89 12.46 -15.97 -12.81
CA PRO A 89 12.87 -16.49 -14.11
C PRO A 89 11.68 -16.40 -15.08
N GLY A 90 11.71 -15.40 -15.96
CA GLY A 90 10.68 -15.14 -16.97
C GLY A 90 11.28 -14.77 -18.31
N PRO A 91 10.47 -14.59 -19.37
CA PRO A 91 10.97 -14.10 -20.65
C PRO A 91 11.71 -12.79 -20.39
N THR A 92 12.95 -12.72 -20.90
CA THR A 92 13.85 -11.58 -20.80
C THR A 92 13.06 -10.29 -20.88
N LEU A 93 13.27 -9.38 -19.91
CA LEU A 93 12.65 -8.04 -19.86
C LEU A 93 12.39 -7.55 -21.29
N PRO A 94 11.15 -7.17 -21.65
CA PRO A 94 10.87 -6.70 -23.00
C PRO A 94 11.92 -5.64 -23.34
N LEU A 95 12.65 -5.84 -24.46
CA LEU A 95 13.71 -4.93 -24.89
C LEU A 95 13.09 -3.56 -25.16
N ASP A 96 12.92 -2.78 -24.10
CA ASP A 96 12.69 -1.36 -24.20
C ASP A 96 14.06 -0.70 -24.41
N PRO A 97 14.11 0.44 -25.13
CA PRO A 97 15.36 1.15 -25.41
C PRO A 97 16.15 1.48 -24.12
N VAL A 98 15.46 1.61 -23.00
CA VAL A 98 16.06 1.90 -21.68
C VAL A 98 16.86 0.71 -21.18
N THR A 99 16.33 -0.49 -21.28
CA THR A 99 16.95 -1.75 -20.84
C THR A 99 18.21 -2.05 -21.67
N GLU A 100 18.17 -1.79 -22.97
CA GLU A 100 19.34 -1.90 -23.85
C GLU A 100 20.46 -0.94 -23.45
N ILE A 101 20.12 0.32 -23.14
CA ILE A 101 21.10 1.32 -22.69
C ILE A 101 21.66 0.95 -21.31
N LEU A 102 20.82 0.43 -20.43
CA LEU A 102 21.16 0.15 -19.03
C LEU A 102 22.21 -0.95 -18.88
N PHE A 103 22.08 -2.02 -19.66
CA PHE A 103 22.96 -3.19 -19.60
C PHE A 103 24.11 -3.15 -20.61
N LYS A 104 24.22 -2.08 -21.41
CA LYS A 104 25.36 -1.89 -22.31
C LYS A 104 26.65 -1.69 -21.48
N PRO A 105 27.74 -2.45 -21.74
CA PRO A 105 29.01 -2.26 -21.07
C PRO A 105 29.52 -0.83 -21.22
N SER A 106 29.98 -0.23 -20.12
CA SER A 106 30.49 1.14 -20.08
C SER A 106 31.72 1.22 -19.20
N PHE A 107 32.89 1.29 -19.85
CA PHE A 107 34.18 1.31 -19.15
C PHE A 107 34.32 2.44 -18.12
N SER A 108 33.65 3.58 -18.33
CA SER A 108 33.69 4.72 -17.40
C SER A 108 32.76 4.58 -16.20
N LEU A 109 31.67 3.81 -16.31
CA LEU A 109 30.61 3.76 -15.30
C LEU A 109 30.50 2.42 -14.58
N ASP A 110 30.96 1.32 -15.18
CA ASP A 110 30.74 -0.05 -14.67
C ASP A 110 31.29 -0.20 -13.24
N ALA A 111 32.56 0.17 -13.00
CA ALA A 111 33.20 0.05 -11.68
C ALA A 111 32.47 0.83 -10.58
N ALA A 112 32.03 2.06 -10.87
CA ALA A 112 31.25 2.86 -9.94
C ALA A 112 29.86 2.24 -9.70
N THR A 113 29.21 1.77 -10.76
CA THR A 113 27.88 1.14 -10.71
C THR A 113 27.93 -0.13 -9.87
N GLU A 114 28.95 -0.98 -10.01
CA GLU A 114 29.17 -2.18 -9.17
C GLU A 114 29.25 -1.83 -7.69
N SER A 115 30.03 -0.80 -7.36
CA SER A 115 30.18 -0.33 -5.97
C SER A 115 28.85 0.12 -5.37
N PHE A 116 28.04 0.85 -6.14
CA PHE A 116 26.71 1.27 -5.70
C PHE A 116 25.72 0.11 -5.61
N LEU A 117 25.70 -0.80 -6.60
CA LEU A 117 24.88 -2.02 -6.57
C LEU A 117 25.16 -2.82 -5.29
N LYS A 118 26.44 -3.04 -4.96
CA LYS A 118 26.82 -3.74 -3.74
C LYS A 118 26.27 -3.07 -2.47
N ARG A 119 26.37 -1.75 -2.38
CA ARG A 119 25.84 -0.96 -1.25
C ARG A 119 24.32 -1.01 -1.17
N PHE A 120 23.63 -0.98 -2.29
CA PHE A 120 22.17 -1.08 -2.31
C PHE A 120 21.70 -2.50 -1.97
N CYS A 121 22.33 -3.53 -2.55
CA CYS A 121 21.98 -4.93 -2.29
C CYS A 121 22.11 -5.30 -0.81
N ILE A 122 23.20 -4.91 -0.13
CA ILE A 122 23.34 -5.19 1.31
C ILE A 122 22.26 -4.48 2.14
N LYS A 123 21.94 -3.22 1.82
CA LYS A 123 20.92 -2.46 2.55
C LYS A 123 19.51 -3.00 2.31
N LEU A 124 19.21 -3.39 1.07
CA LEU A 124 17.96 -4.04 0.72
C LEU A 124 17.84 -5.42 1.37
N MET A 125 18.94 -6.18 1.45
CA MET A 125 18.97 -7.48 2.11
C MET A 125 18.68 -7.35 3.61
N GLU A 126 19.41 -6.46 4.31
CA GLU A 126 19.19 -6.16 5.73
C GLU A 126 17.73 -5.79 6.00
N LYS A 127 17.17 -4.90 5.16
CA LYS A 127 15.79 -4.47 5.29
C LYS A 127 14.80 -5.60 5.01
N SER A 128 15.04 -6.41 3.98
CA SER A 128 14.18 -7.54 3.61
C SER A 128 14.18 -8.62 4.69
N LYS A 129 15.35 -8.98 5.22
CA LYS A 129 15.47 -9.90 6.37
C LYS A 129 14.68 -9.41 7.58
N SER A 130 14.71 -8.11 7.86
CA SER A 130 13.95 -7.51 8.97
C SER A 130 12.44 -7.49 8.71
N LEU A 131 12.01 -7.12 7.50
CA LEU A 131 10.59 -7.01 7.15
C LEU A 131 9.91 -8.37 7.05
N PHE A 132 10.61 -9.37 6.50
CA PHE A 132 10.03 -10.69 6.22
C PHE A 132 10.43 -11.73 7.26
N LYS A 133 11.03 -11.33 8.39
CA LYS A 133 11.51 -12.25 9.44
C LYS A 133 10.52 -13.34 9.86
N ASP A 134 9.22 -13.02 9.86
CA ASP A 134 8.17 -13.95 10.30
C ASP A 134 7.84 -14.99 9.22
N PHE A 135 8.24 -14.77 7.97
CA PHE A 135 8.08 -15.67 6.83
C PHE A 135 9.39 -16.42 6.47
N LEU A 136 10.52 -16.06 7.07
CA LEU A 136 11.81 -16.71 6.82
C LEU A 136 12.01 -17.92 7.75
N PRO A 137 13.04 -18.76 7.51
CA PRO A 137 13.34 -19.87 8.42
C PRO A 137 13.45 -19.41 9.88
N SER A 138 12.75 -20.08 10.79
CA SER A 138 12.54 -19.70 12.20
C SER A 138 11.43 -18.65 12.46
N GLY A 139 10.75 -18.19 11.41
CA GLY A 139 9.60 -17.29 11.49
C GLY A 139 8.31 -18.00 11.86
N LYS A 140 7.33 -17.25 12.38
CA LYS A 140 6.02 -17.78 12.81
C LYS A 140 5.16 -18.32 11.66
N PHE A 141 5.33 -17.76 10.47
CA PHE A 141 4.58 -18.06 9.25
C PHE A 141 5.41 -18.81 8.22
N PHE A 142 6.58 -19.30 8.61
CA PHE A 142 7.37 -20.22 7.81
C PHE A 142 6.67 -21.58 7.77
N GLU A 143 6.44 -22.13 6.57
CA GLU A 143 5.69 -23.37 6.34
C GLU A 143 4.29 -23.38 7.03
N PRO A 144 3.36 -22.51 6.59
CA PRO A 144 2.06 -22.38 7.23
C PRO A 144 1.22 -23.65 7.06
N SER A 145 0.58 -24.10 8.15
CA SER A 145 -0.36 -25.23 8.09
C SER A 145 -1.54 -24.98 7.14
N ASP A 146 -2.09 -26.04 6.53
CA ASP A 146 -3.25 -25.95 5.63
C ASP A 146 -4.46 -25.24 6.26
N ASN A 147 -4.69 -25.44 7.57
CA ASN A 147 -5.76 -24.76 8.31
C ASN A 147 -5.56 -23.23 8.36
N LEU A 148 -4.31 -22.78 8.50
CA LEU A 148 -3.97 -21.36 8.49
C LEU A 148 -4.10 -20.77 7.08
N MET A 149 -3.73 -21.54 6.07
CA MET A 149 -3.90 -21.16 4.66
C MET A 149 -5.39 -20.96 4.31
N GLU A 150 -6.26 -21.90 4.69
CA GLU A 150 -7.69 -21.78 4.39
C GLU A 150 -8.35 -20.64 5.17
N SER A 151 -8.02 -20.47 6.46
CA SER A 151 -8.58 -19.38 7.27
C SER A 151 -8.15 -17.98 6.83
N THR A 152 -6.99 -17.86 6.16
CA THR A 152 -6.45 -16.58 5.67
C THR A 152 -6.65 -16.36 4.18
N LYS A 153 -7.35 -17.25 3.47
CA LYS A 153 -7.54 -17.19 2.00
C LYS A 153 -8.10 -15.86 1.46
N SER A 154 -8.81 -15.11 2.30
CA SER A 154 -9.36 -13.79 1.96
C SER A 154 -8.38 -12.62 2.19
N CYS A 155 -7.26 -12.86 2.86
CA CYS A 155 -6.24 -11.86 3.13
C CYS A 155 -5.42 -11.58 1.86
N PRO A 156 -5.23 -10.30 1.48
CA PRO A 156 -4.43 -9.94 0.33
C PRO A 156 -2.93 -10.22 0.56
N SER A 157 -2.17 -10.29 -0.53
CA SER A 157 -0.71 -10.49 -0.52
C SER A 157 0.10 -9.34 0.05
N ASN A 158 -0.48 -8.14 0.11
CA ASN A 158 0.18 -6.94 0.63
C ASN A 158 -0.76 -6.05 1.45
N ASN A 159 -0.15 -5.09 2.14
CA ASN A 159 -0.83 -4.10 2.97
C ASN A 159 -1.41 -2.91 2.17
N ILE A 160 -1.28 -2.87 0.84
CA ILE A 160 -1.73 -1.73 0.01
C ILE A 160 -3.23 -1.47 0.21
N SER A 161 -4.02 -2.52 0.40
CA SER A 161 -5.45 -2.40 0.68
C SER A 161 -5.71 -1.60 1.96
N VAL A 162 -4.95 -1.88 3.02
CA VAL A 162 -5.03 -1.22 4.31
C VAL A 162 -4.55 0.23 4.20
N GLU A 163 -3.39 0.45 3.58
CA GLU A 163 -2.84 1.80 3.36
C GLU A 163 -3.80 2.68 2.56
N ARG A 164 -4.43 2.13 1.52
CA ARG A 164 -5.44 2.83 0.72
C ARG A 164 -6.64 3.22 1.57
N VAL A 165 -7.15 2.32 2.40
CA VAL A 165 -8.29 2.62 3.29
C VAL A 165 -7.91 3.70 4.30
N PHE A 166 -6.71 3.64 4.89
CA PHE A 166 -6.22 4.69 5.80
C PHE A 166 -6.04 6.04 5.10
N GLY A 167 -5.50 6.06 3.88
CA GLY A 167 -5.38 7.29 3.09
C GLY A 167 -6.74 7.91 2.77
N GLN A 168 -7.73 7.08 2.43
CA GLN A 168 -9.11 7.56 2.23
C GLN A 168 -9.74 8.08 3.53
N LEU A 169 -9.50 7.41 4.66
CA LEU A 169 -9.95 7.86 5.98
C LEU A 169 -9.36 9.22 6.34
N ASP A 170 -8.04 9.38 6.22
CA ASP A 170 -7.35 10.64 6.50
C ASP A 170 -7.88 11.78 5.61
N ALA A 171 -8.04 11.52 4.31
CA ALA A 171 -8.61 12.50 3.39
C ALA A 171 -10.05 12.91 3.77
N GLU A 172 -10.90 11.97 4.17
CA GLU A 172 -12.28 12.28 4.59
C GLU A 172 -12.32 13.03 5.93
N LEU A 173 -11.46 12.69 6.88
CA LEU A 173 -11.35 13.41 8.15
C LEU A 173 -10.86 14.84 7.96
N LYS A 174 -9.90 15.08 7.07
CA LYS A 174 -9.43 16.42 6.69
C LYS A 174 -10.51 17.24 5.99
N ARG A 175 -11.27 16.61 5.08
CA ARG A 175 -12.33 17.27 4.32
C ARG A 175 -13.55 17.61 5.16
N ALA A 176 -13.89 16.77 6.14
CA ALA A 176 -15.06 16.94 6.98
C ALA A 176 -14.75 16.63 8.45
N PRO A 177 -14.01 17.51 9.16
CA PRO A 177 -13.53 17.25 10.52
C PRO A 177 -14.66 17.17 11.56
N HIS A 178 -15.82 17.76 11.27
CA HIS A 178 -17.01 17.67 12.13
C HIS A 178 -17.87 16.43 11.88
N CYS A 179 -17.49 15.60 10.91
CA CYS A 179 -18.21 14.38 10.57
C CYS A 179 -17.98 13.32 11.65
N SER A 180 -19.02 12.57 12.01
CA SER A 180 -18.84 11.44 12.93
C SER A 180 -18.01 10.33 12.28
N LEU A 181 -17.18 9.64 13.06
CA LEU A 181 -16.37 8.52 12.57
C LEU A 181 -17.23 7.45 11.87
N ARG A 182 -18.43 7.18 12.41
CA ARG A 182 -19.40 6.23 11.81
C ARG A 182 -19.83 6.64 10.40
N THR A 183 -20.00 7.94 10.18
CA THR A 183 -20.39 8.46 8.87
C THR A 183 -19.25 8.32 7.87
N VAL A 184 -18.01 8.59 8.29
CA VAL A 184 -16.82 8.39 7.45
C VAL A 184 -16.63 6.91 7.13
N GLU A 185 -16.68 6.04 8.13
CA GLU A 185 -16.62 4.59 7.99
C GLU A 185 -17.68 4.07 7.01
N SER A 186 -18.94 4.50 7.16
CA SER A 186 -20.03 4.09 6.27
C SER A 186 -19.75 4.46 4.80
N LYS A 187 -19.20 5.67 4.55
CA LYS A 187 -18.81 6.10 3.21
C LYS A 187 -17.68 5.25 2.64
N LEU A 188 -16.66 4.94 3.45
CA LEU A 188 -15.53 4.11 3.04
C LEU A 188 -15.99 2.70 2.68
N LEU A 189 -16.79 2.07 3.54
CA LEU A 189 -17.35 0.75 3.30
C LEU A 189 -18.21 0.73 2.02
N TYR A 190 -19.09 1.73 1.86
CA TYR A 190 -19.95 1.82 0.68
C TYR A 190 -19.14 1.91 -0.63
N LYS A 191 -18.04 2.67 -0.61
CA LYS A 191 -17.15 2.83 -1.77
C LYS A 191 -16.32 1.57 -2.04
N ASN A 192 -15.66 1.04 -1.01
CA ASN A 192 -14.71 -0.07 -1.17
C ASN A 192 -15.40 -1.41 -1.42
N ASN A 193 -16.62 -1.62 -0.91
CA ASN A 193 -17.42 -2.81 -1.18
C ASN A 193 -18.22 -2.71 -2.49
N LYS A 194 -18.01 -1.66 -3.29
CA LYS A 194 -18.76 -1.39 -4.53
C LYS A 194 -20.27 -1.49 -4.32
N THR A 195 -20.75 -1.04 -3.16
CA THR A 195 -22.14 -1.24 -2.76
C THR A 195 -23.10 -0.60 -3.75
N ALA A 196 -22.72 0.53 -4.40
CA ALA A 196 -23.50 1.13 -5.47
C ALA A 196 -23.71 0.19 -6.68
N GLU A 197 -22.68 -0.54 -7.10
CA GLU A 197 -22.75 -1.49 -8.22
C GLU A 197 -23.61 -2.69 -7.82
N TRP A 198 -23.36 -3.25 -6.65
CA TRP A 198 -24.15 -4.36 -6.10
C TRP A 198 -25.64 -4.01 -5.95
N LEU A 199 -25.95 -2.79 -5.49
CA LEU A 199 -27.33 -2.31 -5.38
C LEU A 199 -28.01 -2.16 -6.75
N LYS A 200 -27.27 -1.77 -7.79
CA LYS A 200 -27.80 -1.68 -9.16
C LYS A 200 -28.17 -3.06 -9.72
N GLU A 201 -27.32 -4.07 -9.49
CA GLU A 201 -27.58 -5.45 -9.92
C GLU A 201 -28.78 -6.08 -9.21
N LYS A 202 -29.05 -5.68 -7.96
CA LYS A 202 -30.19 -6.16 -7.15
C LYS A 202 -31.37 -5.18 -7.14
N GLY A 203 -31.43 -4.28 -8.13
CA GLY A 203 -32.33 -3.12 -8.14
C GLY A 203 -33.80 -3.43 -7.85
N GLU A 204 -34.35 -4.53 -8.37
CA GLU A 204 -35.77 -4.87 -8.12
C GLU A 204 -36.07 -5.20 -6.65
N ILE A 205 -35.24 -6.05 -6.03
CA ILE A 205 -35.39 -6.47 -4.62
C ILE A 205 -35.20 -5.27 -3.68
N ILE A 206 -34.26 -4.38 -4.00
CA ILE A 206 -33.99 -3.19 -3.19
C ILE A 206 -35.10 -2.15 -3.38
N ASN A 207 -35.62 -1.96 -4.59
CA ASN A 207 -36.74 -1.06 -4.82
C ASN A 207 -37.99 -1.53 -4.07
N GLU A 208 -38.23 -2.84 -4.00
CA GLU A 208 -39.29 -3.42 -3.18
C GLU A 208 -39.04 -3.20 -1.67
N ALA A 209 -37.81 -3.40 -1.20
CA ALA A 209 -37.42 -3.12 0.19
C ALA A 209 -37.53 -1.62 0.55
N VAL A 210 -37.15 -0.71 -0.35
CA VAL A 210 -37.25 0.75 -0.18
C VAL A 210 -38.71 1.19 -0.12
N ARG A 211 -39.60 0.63 -0.95
CA ARG A 211 -41.05 0.87 -0.88
C ARG A 211 -41.61 0.46 0.49
N ASN A 212 -41.13 -0.66 1.04
CA ASN A 212 -41.53 -1.14 2.37
C ASN A 212 -40.81 -0.44 3.54
N ASN A 213 -39.69 0.25 3.28
CA ASN A 213 -38.85 0.90 4.29
C ASN A 213 -39.56 2.04 5.04
N SER A 214 -40.55 2.69 4.41
CA SER A 214 -41.35 3.75 5.03
C SER A 214 -41.99 3.31 6.36
N LYS A 215 -42.43 2.04 6.44
CA LYS A 215 -43.00 1.46 7.67
C LYS A 215 -41.92 1.29 8.75
N PHE A 216 -40.72 0.86 8.36
CA PHE A 216 -39.59 0.66 9.26
C PHE A 216 -39.01 1.97 9.79
N ILE A 217 -38.89 3.00 8.94
CA ILE A 217 -38.44 4.34 9.32
C ILE A 217 -39.40 4.95 10.34
N ASN A 218 -40.71 4.86 10.08
CA ASN A 218 -41.72 5.38 11.00
C ASN A 218 -41.69 4.65 12.34
N PHE A 219 -41.57 3.32 12.33
CA PHE A 219 -41.43 2.53 13.54
C PHE A 219 -40.17 2.89 14.35
N SER A 220 -39.03 3.08 13.67
CA SER A 220 -37.77 3.47 14.30
C SER A 220 -37.83 4.88 14.90
N LYS A 221 -38.44 5.85 14.20
CA LYS A 221 -38.70 7.20 14.73
C LYS A 221 -39.61 7.17 15.96
N LEU A 222 -40.67 6.37 15.94
CA LEU A 222 -41.55 6.16 17.08
C LEU A 222 -40.80 5.55 18.28
N LYS A 223 -39.93 4.57 18.03
CA LYS A 223 -39.10 3.94 19.06
C LYS A 223 -38.08 4.93 19.66
N GLN A 224 -37.45 5.76 18.83
CA GLN A 224 -36.54 6.81 19.30
C GLN A 224 -37.26 7.89 20.11
N LYS A 225 -38.45 8.33 19.68
CA LYS A 225 -39.28 9.27 20.46
C LYS A 225 -39.63 8.70 21.84
N LYS A 226 -40.12 7.45 21.91
CA LYS A 226 -40.41 6.78 23.19
C LYS A 226 -39.18 6.66 24.08
N LEU A 227 -38.02 6.32 23.51
CA LEU A 227 -36.76 6.27 24.26
C LEU A 227 -36.35 7.64 24.81
N HIS A 228 -36.53 8.71 24.03
CA HIS A 228 -36.26 10.07 24.47
C HIS A 228 -37.21 10.52 25.59
N GLU A 229 -38.51 10.27 25.43
CA GLU A 229 -39.53 10.56 26.46
C GLU A 229 -39.26 9.81 27.77
N ASN A 230 -38.89 8.52 27.69
CA ASN A 230 -38.52 7.74 28.87
C ASN A 230 -37.28 8.30 29.57
N ARG A 231 -36.27 8.74 28.81
CA ARG A 231 -35.09 9.40 29.38
C ARG A 231 -35.45 10.70 30.09
N LEU A 232 -36.35 11.51 29.51
CA LEU A 232 -36.82 12.75 30.12
C LEU A 232 -37.57 12.48 31.43
N LYS A 233 -38.48 11.49 31.46
CA LYS A 233 -39.22 11.10 32.67
C LYS A 233 -38.28 10.66 33.80
N ILE A 234 -37.27 9.84 33.49
CA ILE A 234 -36.27 9.40 34.47
C ILE A 234 -35.48 10.59 35.05
N ILE A 235 -35.12 11.57 34.19
CA ILE A 235 -34.43 12.78 34.63
C ILE A 235 -35.34 13.62 35.55
N GLU A 236 -36.62 13.73 35.21
CA GLU A 236 -37.60 14.51 35.95
C GLU A 236 -37.94 13.90 37.32
N GLU A 237 -38.08 12.57 37.39
CA GLU A 237 -38.21 11.83 38.66
C GLU A 237 -36.97 12.00 39.53
N ARG A 238 -35.76 11.89 38.95
CA ARG A 238 -34.51 12.14 39.69
C ARG A 238 -34.43 13.57 40.23
N LYS A 239 -34.91 14.56 39.49
CA LYS A 239 -34.99 15.96 39.97
C LYS A 239 -36.01 16.11 41.11
N ARG A 240 -37.19 15.49 41.00
CA ARG A 240 -38.22 15.51 42.05
C ARG A 240 -37.79 14.82 43.33
N LEU A 241 -37.10 13.68 43.24
CA LEU A 241 -36.54 12.98 44.40
C LEU A 241 -35.49 13.84 45.10
N LYS A 242 -34.55 14.44 44.36
CA LYS A 242 -33.55 15.37 44.93
C LYS A 242 -34.18 16.60 45.60
N GLN A 243 -35.28 17.13 45.06
CA GLN A 243 -36.01 18.24 45.71
C GLN A 243 -36.73 17.80 47.00
N LYS A 244 -37.32 16.60 47.02
CA LYS A 244 -37.94 16.04 48.23
C LYS A 244 -36.91 15.75 49.32
N GLU A 245 -35.73 15.26 48.97
CA GLU A 245 -34.62 15.05 49.90
C GLU A 245 -34.10 16.38 50.48
N ARG A 246 -34.02 17.43 49.66
CA ARG A 246 -33.65 18.78 50.14
C ARG A 246 -34.69 19.38 51.08
N LYS A 247 -35.99 19.17 50.84
CA LYS A 247 -37.09 19.62 51.72
C LYS A 247 -37.23 18.80 53.02
N LYS A 248 -36.62 17.62 53.10
CA LYS A 248 -36.60 16.79 54.33
C LYS A 248 -35.37 17.06 55.20
N LYS A 249 -34.37 17.79 54.69
CA LYS A 249 -33.10 18.09 55.38
C LYS A 249 -32.97 19.55 55.83
N GLY A 250 -33.94 20.40 55.52
CA GLY A 250 -34.08 21.75 56.08
C GLY A 250 -35.41 21.82 56.81
#